data_AF-S5ZQK5-F1
#
_entry.id   AF-S5ZQK5-F1
#
_cell.length_a   1.000
_cell.length_b   1.000
_cell.length_c   1.000
_cell.angle_alpha   90.00
_cell.angle_beta   90.00
_cell.angle_gamma   90.00
#
_symmetry.space_group_name_H-M   'P 1'
#
loop_
_entity.id
_entity.type
_entity.pdbx_description
1 polymer ?
#
loop_
_entity_poly.entity_id
_entity_poly.type
_entity_poly.pdbx_seq_one_letter_code
_entity_poly.pdbx_strand_id
1 'polypeptide(L)' 'MSIKVCIADDNRELVTLLDEYISSQPDMEVIGTAYIFLKKAAKFLPVWHRYLVKHPLKWNM' A
#
# COMPACT_ATOMS: atom_id res chain seq x y z
N MET A 1 -21.65 8.44 8.86
CA MET A 1 -20.88 7.86 7.74
C MET A 1 -19.43 8.21 8.02
N SER A 2 -18.52 7.24 8.15
CA SER A 2 -17.09 7.49 8.37
C SER A 2 -16.28 7.06 7.15
N ILE A 3 -15.21 7.79 6.86
CA ILE A 3 -14.23 7.44 5.85
C ILE A 3 -13.32 6.36 6.42
N LYS A 4 -13.26 5.21 5.76
CA LYS A 4 -12.39 4.09 6.16
C LYS A 4 -11.02 4.25 5.53
N VAL A 5 -9.98 4.23 6.35
CA VAL A 5 -8.60 4.46 5.92
C VAL A 5 -7.72 3.26 6.22
N CYS A 6 -6.93 2.83 5.23
CA CYS A 6 -5.87 1.85 5.41
C CYS A 6 -4.53 2.54 5.12
N ILE A 7 -3.57 2.41 6.03
CA ILE A 7 -2.27 3.08 5.93
C ILE A 7 -1.23 2.04 5.49
N ALA A 8 -0.54 2.27 4.36
CA ALA A 8 0.49 1.35 3.87
C ALA A 8 1.75 2.11 3.48
N ASP A 9 2.82 1.98 4.28
CA ASP A 9 4.10 2.67 4.03
C ASP A 9 5.27 1.84 4.61
N ASP A 10 6.50 2.03 4.10
CA ASP A 10 7.67 1.31 4.59
C ASP A 10 8.38 2.00 5.77
N ASN A 11 8.01 3.24 6.05
CA ASN A 11 8.46 4.02 7.20
C ASN A 11 7.49 3.88 8.40
N ARG A 12 7.94 3.16 9.43
CA ARG A 12 7.14 2.89 10.63
C ARG A 12 6.73 4.15 11.41
N GLU A 13 7.62 5.13 11.49
CA GLU A 13 7.35 6.39 12.20
C GLU A 13 6.25 7.17 11.50
N LEU A 14 6.28 7.20 10.16
CA LEU A 14 5.25 7.82 9.36
C LEU A 14 3.89 7.11 9.52
N VAL A 15 3.88 5.77 9.51
CA VAL A 15 2.64 5.00 9.76
C VAL A 15 2.03 5.35 11.11
N THR A 16 2.84 5.43 12.17
CA THR A 16 2.35 5.81 13.51
C THR A 16 1.82 7.23 13.54
N LEU A 17 2.55 8.19 12.95
CA LEU A 17 2.11 9.59 12.90
C LEU A 17 0.78 9.74 12.15
N LEU A 18 0.62 9.03 11.03
CA LEU A 18 -0.63 9.03 10.27
C LEU A 18 -1.77 8.36 11.03
N ASP A 19 -1.52 7.26 11.74
CA ASP A 19 -2.52 6.59 12.55
C ASP A 19 -3.06 7.51 13.65
N GLU A 20 -2.18 8.19 14.38
CA GLU A 20 -2.53 9.18 15.41
C GLU A 20 -3.33 10.35 14.82
N TYR A 21 -2.82 10.93 13.72
CA TYR A 21 -3.47 12.09 13.09
C TYR A 21 -4.86 11.73 12.52
N ILE A 22 -4.99 10.62 11.80
CA ILE A 22 -6.25 10.19 11.19
C ILE A 22 -7.26 9.78 12.26
N SER A 23 -6.82 9.05 13.28
CA SER A 23 -7.69 8.64 14.41
C SER A 23 -8.18 9.83 15.23
N SER A 24 -7.53 10.99 15.15
CA SER A 24 -8.00 12.23 15.77
C SER A 24 -9.08 12.97 14.96
N GLN A 25 -9.35 12.56 13.71
CA GLN A 25 -10.37 13.19 12.88
C GLN A 25 -11.76 12.60 13.19
N PRO A 26 -12.80 13.43 13.35
CA PRO A 26 -14.11 12.99 13.84
C PRO A 26 -14.92 12.12 12.86
N ASP A 27 -14.57 12.10 11.59
CA ASP A 27 -15.27 11.40 10.51
C ASP A 27 -14.42 10.33 9.82
N MET A 28 -13.30 9.93 10.43
CA MET A 28 -12.37 8.96 9.88
C MET A 28 -12.15 7.78 10.82
N GLU A 29 -11.86 6.61 10.25
CA GLU A 29 -11.58 5.38 10.98
C GLU A 29 -10.42 4.64 10.31
N VAL A 30 -9.32 4.43 11.03
CA VAL A 30 -8.23 3.57 10.57
C VAL A 30 -8.66 2.12 10.73
N ILE A 31 -8.84 1.42 9.60
CA ILE A 31 -9.26 0.01 9.58
C ILE A 31 -8.09 -0.97 9.45
N GLY A 32 -6.87 -0.46 9.27
CA GLY A 32 -5.67 -1.29 9.21
C GLY A 32 -4.40 -0.53 8.82
N THR A 33 -3.26 -1.10 9.19
CA THR A 33 -1.93 -0.62 8.81
C THR A 33 -1.11 -1.74 8.18
N ALA A 34 -0.25 -1.39 7.23
CA ALA A 34 0.64 -2.31 6.54
C ALA A 34 2.03 -1.69 6.38
N TYR A 35 3.07 -2.45 6.73
CA TYR A 35 4.44 -2.06 6.46
C TYR A 35 4.88 -2.69 5.14
N ILE A 36 4.71 -1.97 4.04
CA ILE A 36 5.21 -2.45 2.75
C ILE A 36 6.75 -2.34 2.76
N PHE A 37 7.44 -3.15 1.98
CA PHE A 37 8.85 -2.90 1.69
C PHE A 37 8.97 -3.03 0.18
N LEU A 38 9.37 -1.95 -0.51
CA LEU A 38 9.54 -2.00 -1.97
C LEU A 38 10.49 -3.11 -2.41
N LYS A 39 11.47 -3.50 -1.57
CA LYS A 39 12.35 -4.65 -1.85
C LYS A 39 11.61 -5.99 -1.91
N LYS A 40 10.51 -6.18 -1.17
CA LYS A 40 9.67 -7.40 -1.27
C LYS A 40 8.90 -7.42 -2.59
N ALA A 41 8.32 -6.29 -3.01
CA ALA A 41 7.69 -6.16 -4.33
C ALA A 41 8.72 -6.34 -5.46
N ALA A 42 9.92 -5.79 -5.29
CA ALA A 42 11.04 -5.94 -6.22
C ALA A 42 11.50 -7.40 -6.39
N LYS A 43 11.33 -8.28 -5.39
CA LYS A 43 11.60 -9.73 -5.57
C LYS A 43 10.64 -10.40 -6.55
N PHE A 44 9.43 -9.87 -6.68
CA PHE A 44 8.46 -10.34 -7.65
C PHE A 44 8.63 -9.64 -9.00
N LEU A 45 9.22 -8.45 -9.05
CA LEU A 45 9.46 -7.70 -10.28
C LEU A 45 10.14 -8.52 -11.41
N PRO A 46 11.12 -9.43 -11.17
CA PRO A 46 11.68 -10.28 -12.23
C PRO A 46 10.70 -11.32 -12.78
N VAL A 47 9.77 -11.81 -11.96
CA VAL A 47 8.72 -12.76 -12.36
C VAL A 47 7.65 -12.03 -13.15
N TRP A 48 7.22 -10.87 -12.65
CA TRP A 48 6.25 -10.00 -13.31
C TRP A 48 6.81 -9.43 -14.61
N HIS A 49 8.07 -8.99 -14.65
CA HIS A 49 8.75 -8.58 -15.88
C HIS A 49 8.75 -9.70 -16.92
N ARG A 50 9.12 -10.94 -16.53
CA ARG A 50 9.03 -12.11 -17.43
C ARG A 50 7.61 -12.40 -17.90
N TYR A 51 6.61 -12.22 -17.03
CA TYR A 51 5.21 -12.43 -17.38
C TYR A 51 4.70 -11.36 -18.36
N LEU A 52 4.99 -10.09 -18.10
CA LEU A 52 4.56 -8.96 -18.92
C LEU A 52 5.24 -8.96 -20.29
N VAL A 53 6.53 -9.32 -20.35
CA VAL A 53 7.24 -9.53 -21.62
C VAL A 53 6.63 -10.69 -22.44
N LYS A 54 6.16 -11.75 -21.77
CA LYS A 54 5.48 -12.88 -22.43
C LYS A 54 4.03 -12.59 -22.83
N HIS A 55 3.37 -11.62 -22.18
CA HIS A 55 1.94 -11.31 -22.39
C HIS A 55 1.70 -9.79 -22.51
N PRO A 56 2.17 -9.16 -23.60
CA PRO A 56 2.17 -7.70 -23.76
C PRO A 56 0.78 -7.06 -23.81
N LEU A 57 -0.26 -7.80 -24.19
CA LEU A 57 -1.64 -7.28 -24.31
C LEU A 57 -2.39 -7.17 -22.96
N LYS A 58 -1.83 -7.69 -21.85
CA LYS A 58 -2.46 -7.64 -20.53
C LYS A 58 -2.19 -6.36 -19.73
N TRP A 59 -1.49 -5.40 -20.33
CA TRP A 59 -1.09 -4.13 -19.68
C TRP A 59 -2.21 -3.08 -19.63
N ASN A 60 -3.28 -3.22 -20.42
CA ASN A 60 -4.31 -2.19 -20.62
C ASN A 60 -5.64 -2.51 -19.91
N MET A 61 -5.61 -3.06 -18.69
CA MET A 61 -6.80 -3.21 -17.84
C MET A 61 -6.67 -2.38 -16.57
#